data_AF-A0A4Q9LUZ6-F1
#
_entry.id   AF-A0A4Q9LUZ6-F1
#
_cell.length_a   1.000
_cell.length_b   1.000
_cell.length_c   1.000
_cell.angle_alpha   90.00
_cell.angle_beta   90.00
_cell.angle_gamma   90.00
#
_symmetry.space_group_name_H-M   'P 1'
#
loop_
_entity.id
_entity.type
_entity.pdbx_description
1 polymer ?
#
loop_
_entity_poly.entity_id
_entity_poly.type
_entity_poly.pdbx_seq_one_letter_code
_entity_poly.pdbx_strand_id
1 'polypeptide(L)' 'MAYHIQKLRCASCAYPEAKIRNPCSEKCKRKRGYGTGRLRYVKRIGKRFVHPELKALWDKRGITY' A
#
# COMPACT_ATOMS: atom_id res chain seq x y z
N MET A 1 -0.22 2.30 20.87
CA MET A 1 0.79 3.37 20.91
C MET A 1 2.18 2.76 20.82
N ALA A 2 2.98 3.11 19.82
CA ALA A 2 4.29 2.48 19.55
C ALA A 2 5.41 3.48 19.23
N TYR A 3 5.12 4.78 19.36
CA TYR A 3 6.09 5.84 19.19
C TYR A 3 6.83 6.08 20.51
N HIS A 4 8.15 6.04 20.46
CA HIS A 4 9.01 6.24 21.63
C HIS A 4 9.45 7.71 21.67
N ILE A 5 8.99 8.45 22.68
CA ILE A 5 9.17 9.91 22.77
C ILE A 5 10.65 10.29 22.84
N GLN A 6 11.40 9.72 23.78
CA GLN A 6 12.83 10.07 23.94
C GLN A 6 13.69 9.75 22.72
N LYS A 7 13.40 8.64 22.05
CA LYS A 7 14.15 8.15 20.89
C LYS A 7 13.57 8.63 19.57
N LEU A 8 12.49 9.43 19.63
CA LEU A 8 11.76 9.98 18.51
C LEU A 8 11.48 8.98 17.37
N ARG A 9 11.21 7.71 17.71
CA ARG A 9 11.10 6.61 16.74
C ARG A 9 9.93 5.70 17.02
N CYS A 10 9.28 5.21 15.96
CA CYS A 10 8.22 4.22 16.10
C CYS A 10 8.79 2.80 16.07
N ALA A 11 8.58 2.01 17.13
CA ALA A 11 9.01 0.61 17.17
C ALA A 11 8.28 -0.26 16.12
N SER A 12 7.10 0.20 15.68
CA SER A 12 6.23 -0.59 14.82
C SER A 12 6.48 -0.36 13.33
N CYS A 13 6.49 0.90 12.87
CA CYS A 13 6.70 1.23 11.46
C CYS A 13 8.09 1.79 11.15
N ALA A 14 8.92 2.09 12.17
CA ALA A 14 10.20 2.78 12.06
C ALA A 14 10.15 4.24 11.57
N TYR A 15 8.98 4.90 11.59
CA TYR A 15 8.93 6.37 11.42
C TYR A 15 9.97 7.04 12.35
N PRO A 16 10.84 7.95 11.85
CA PRO A 16 10.76 8.71 10.59
C PRO A 16 11.45 8.11 9.35
N GLU A 17 11.90 6.85 9.39
CA GLU A 17 12.56 6.22 8.24
C GLU A 17 11.63 6.15 7.01
N ALA A 18 12.22 6.31 5.82
CA ALA A 18 11.49 6.22 4.55
C ALA A 18 10.96 4.80 4.27
N LYS A 19 11.67 3.77 4.76
CA LYS A 19 11.27 2.37 4.64
C LYS A 19 10.46 1.96 5.87
N ILE A 20 9.37 1.24 5.65
CA ILE A 20 8.60 0.64 6.74
C ILE A 20 9.40 -0.53 7.32
N ARG A 21 9.45 -0.62 8.65
CA ARG A 21 10.05 -1.76 9.35
C ARG A 21 9.44 -3.09 8.92
N ASN A 22 10.28 -4.05 8.55
CA ASN A 22 9.88 -5.45 8.39
C ASN A 22 9.82 -6.14 9.77
N PRO A 23 8.64 -6.59 10.23
CA PRO A 23 8.54 -7.32 11.49
C PRO A 23 9.07 -8.76 11.33
N CYS A 24 9.64 -9.32 12.39
CA CYS A 24 10.17 -10.69 12.37
C CYS A 24 9.06 -11.76 12.28
N SER A 25 7.86 -11.48 12.81
CA SER A 25 6.73 -12.41 12.78
C SER A 25 5.92 -12.28 11.49
N GLU A 26 5.65 -13.42 10.84
CA GLU A 26 4.80 -13.51 9.65
C GLU A 26 3.38 -13.01 9.89
N LYS A 27 2.82 -13.29 11.09
CA LYS A 27 1.52 -12.76 11.51
C LYS A 27 1.49 -11.23 11.46
N CYS A 28 2.56 -10.58 11.91
CA CYS A 28 2.68 -9.13 11.86
C CYS A 28 2.84 -8.60 10.44
N LYS A 29 3.57 -9.32 9.57
CA LYS A 29 3.66 -8.99 8.14
C LYS A 29 2.27 -9.01 7.48
N ARG A 30 1.49 -10.07 7.69
CA ARG A 30 0.13 -10.21 7.11
C ARG A 30 -0.84 -9.12 7.58
N LYS A 31 -0.78 -8.73 8.86
CA LYS A 31 -1.62 -7.63 9.40
C LYS A 31 -1.35 -6.26 8.78
N ARG A 32 -0.17 -6.06 8.17
CA ARG A 32 0.25 -4.78 7.57
C ARG A 32 0.42 -4.83 6.05
N GLY A 33 0.42 -6.02 5.47
CA GLY A 33 0.57 -6.19 4.03
C GLY A 33 -0.56 -5.54 3.24
N TYR A 34 -0.37 -5.48 1.93
CA TYR A 34 -1.38 -5.03 0.99
C TYR A 34 -2.69 -5.82 1.16
N GLY A 35 -3.84 -5.17 0.94
CA GLY A 35 -5.16 -5.81 1.06
C GLY A 35 -5.86 -5.57 2.41
N THR A 36 -5.12 -5.18 3.44
CA THR A 36 -5.68 -4.89 4.78
C THR A 36 -6.43 -3.56 4.86
N GLY A 37 -6.00 -2.57 4.07
CA GLY A 37 -6.61 -1.24 4.01
C GLY A 37 -7.60 -1.04 2.86
N ARG A 38 -8.05 0.21 2.68
CA ARG A 38 -9.06 0.57 1.67
C ARG A 38 -8.59 0.35 0.21
N LEU A 39 -7.28 0.41 -0.06
CA LEU A 39 -6.68 0.25 -1.40
C LEU A 39 -7.37 1.08 -2.50
N ARG A 40 -7.70 2.37 -2.21
CA ARG A 40 -8.53 3.23 -3.07
C ARG A 40 -8.08 3.26 -4.54
N TYR A 41 -6.76 3.40 -4.76
CA TYR A 41 -6.20 3.47 -6.11
C TYR A 41 -5.97 2.09 -6.73
N VAL A 42 -5.33 1.18 -6.00
CA VAL A 42 -4.99 -0.17 -6.50
C VAL A 42 -6.24 -0.96 -6.89
N LYS A 43 -7.33 -0.88 -6.13
CA LYS A 43 -8.61 -1.54 -6.49
C LYS A 43 -9.21 -0.95 -7.77
N ARG A 44 -9.10 0.37 -7.97
CA ARG A 44 -9.55 1.03 -9.19
C ARG A 44 -8.76 0.54 -10.39
N ILE A 45 -7.44 0.41 -10.26
CA ILE A 45 -6.58 -0.17 -11.30
C ILE A 45 -6.98 -1.62 -11.57
N GLY A 46 -7.12 -2.46 -10.54
CA GLY A 46 -7.49 -3.86 -10.69
C GLY A 46 -8.78 -4.04 -11.50
N LYS A 47 -9.82 -3.24 -11.21
CA LYS A 47 -11.07 -3.25 -12.00
C LYS A 47 -10.85 -2.90 -13.47
N ARG A 48 -9.94 -1.98 -13.79
CA ARG A 48 -9.64 -1.64 -15.20
C ARG A 48 -9.06 -2.82 -15.96
N PHE A 49 -8.21 -3.62 -15.34
CA PHE A 49 -7.58 -4.76 -16.01
C PHE A 49 -8.47 -6.00 -16.08
N VAL A 50 -9.52 -6.08 -15.25
CA VAL A 50 -10.49 -7.18 -15.26
C VAL A 50 -11.63 -6.94 -16.26
N HIS A 51 -12.03 -5.69 -16.48
CA HIS A 51 -13.14 -5.33 -17.37
C HIS A 51 -12.62 -4.84 -18.74
N PRO A 52 -12.85 -5.61 -19.83
CA PRO A 52 -12.36 -5.25 -21.16
C PRO A 52 -12.83 -3.88 -21.65
N GLU A 53 -14.07 -3.50 -21.35
CA GLU A 53 -14.63 -2.20 -21.74
C GLU A 53 -13.94 -1.02 -21.03
N LEU A 54 -13.58 -1.19 -19.76
CA LEU A 54 -12.88 -0.16 -18.99
C LEU A 54 -11.42 -0.03 -19.40
N LYS A 55 -10.80 -1.14 -19.81
CA LYS A 55 -9.44 -1.16 -20.36
C LYS A 55 -9.38 -0.42 -21.71
N ALA A 56 -10.27 -0.75 -22.63
CA ALA A 56 -10.34 -0.11 -23.94
C ALA A 56 -10.59 1.42 -23.85
N LEU A 57 -11.40 1.86 -22.88
CA LEU A 57 -11.62 3.29 -22.58
C LEU A 57 -10.39 4.00 -22.01
N TRP A 58 -9.49 3.26 -21.35
CA TRP A 58 -8.27 3.80 -20.75
C TRP A 58 -7.15 3.88 -21.79
N ASP A 59 -7.00 2.84 -22.61
CA ASP A 59 -6.03 2.79 -23.71
C ASP A 59 -6.32 3.88 -24.76
N LYS A 60 -7.61 4.15 -25.04
CA LYS A 60 -8.04 5.26 -25.91
C LYS A 60 -7.77 6.67 -25.34
N ARG A 61 -7.60 6.80 -24.02
CA ARG A 61 -7.33 8.10 -23.39
C ARG A 61 -5.86 8.54 -23.54
N GLY A 62 -4.97 7.69 -24.04
CA GLY A 62 -3.60 8.07 -24.40
C GLY A 62 -2.72 8.57 -23.25
N ILE A 63 -3.13 8.36 -21.99
CA ILE A 63 -2.34 8.73 -20.81
C ILE A 63 -1.25 7.67 -20.66
N THR A 64 -0.17 7.87 -21.40
CA THR A 64 1.08 7.13 -21.25
C THR A 64 1.91 7.81 -20.16
N TYR A 65 2.56 6.99 -19.36
CA TYR A 65 3.68 7.40 -18.50
C TYR A 65 4.94 7.57 -19.35
#